data_AF-A0A142LJP4-F1
#
_entry.id   AF-A0A142LJP4-F1
#
_cell.length_a   1.000
_cell.length_b   1.000
_cell.length_c   1.000
_cell.angle_alpha   90.00
_cell.angle_beta   90.00
_cell.angle_gamma   90.00
#
_symmetry.space_group_name_H-M   'P 1'
#
loop_
_entity.id
_entity.type
_entity.pdbx_description
1 polymer ?
#
loop_
_entity_poly.entity_id
_entity_poly.type
_entity_poly.pdbx_seq_one_letter_code
_entity_poly.pdbx_strand_id
1 'polypeptide(L)'
;MSKKHRGHAKGDPVTYQTPLPAGGVQMETFLPWTLVRRGLKKQVITPLDAPREFLDEALRERQVREMAQDTPLMRALGLAHHWQRLLDEGRFSSMTEIAAAEGIDLGQASKMSRLAQLAPDLIEAIALGRLEVWRGSKIRTPWIGVLRLRVRFSPALMCL
;
A
#
# COMPACT_ATOMS: atom_id res chain seq x y z
N MET A 1 -0.33 -21.47 24.20
CA MET A 1 0.57 -21.24 23.04
C MET A 1 -0.17 -21.59 21.75
N SER A 2 -0.47 -20.63 20.89
CA SER A 2 -1.25 -20.85 19.66
C SER A 2 -0.53 -21.82 18.71
N LYS A 3 -1.17 -22.96 18.39
CA LYS A 3 -0.66 -24.01 17.49
C LYS A 3 -0.52 -23.54 16.03
N LYS A 4 -0.92 -22.31 15.70
CA LYS A 4 -1.04 -21.82 14.31
C LYS A 4 0.27 -21.23 13.74
N HIS A 5 1.40 -21.30 14.46
CA HIS A 5 2.59 -20.49 14.13
C HIS A 5 3.84 -21.23 13.65
N ARG A 6 3.87 -22.56 13.51
CA ARG A 6 5.15 -23.28 13.26
C ARG A 6 5.24 -24.12 11.98
N GLY A 7 4.33 -23.94 11.02
CA GLY A 7 4.32 -24.72 9.77
C GLY A 7 3.34 -25.90 9.87
N HIS A 8 3.24 -26.70 8.80
CA HIS A 8 2.31 -27.81 8.73
C HIS A 8 3.09 -29.13 8.58
N ALA A 9 2.86 -30.07 9.50
CA ALA A 9 3.35 -31.44 9.35
C ALA A 9 2.51 -32.14 8.28
N LYS A 10 3.17 -32.71 7.28
CA LYS A 10 2.55 -33.38 6.13
C LYS A 10 2.39 -34.89 6.35
N GLY A 11 2.87 -35.41 7.47
CA GLY A 11 2.78 -36.82 7.83
C GLY A 11 3.46 -37.11 9.17
N ASP A 12 3.47 -38.39 9.53
CA ASP A 12 4.11 -38.85 10.76
C ASP A 12 5.63 -38.95 10.60
N PRO A 13 6.40 -38.64 11.65
CA PRO A 13 7.85 -38.79 11.62
C PRO A 13 8.23 -40.26 11.45
N VAL A 14 9.17 -40.52 10.56
CA VAL A 14 9.71 -41.86 10.33
C VAL A 14 11.12 -41.92 10.89
N THR A 15 11.38 -42.90 11.76
CA THR A 15 12.73 -43.10 12.31
C THR A 15 13.39 -44.28 11.62
N TYR A 16 14.55 -44.03 11.05
CA TYR A 16 15.41 -45.04 10.44
C TYR A 16 16.54 -45.38 11.40
N GLN A 17 16.85 -46.67 11.49
CA GLN A 17 18.00 -47.18 12.23
C GLN A 17 19.00 -47.71 11.22
N THR A 18 20.16 -47.07 11.14
CA THR A 18 21.25 -47.49 10.27
C THR A 18 22.35 -48.11 11.14
N PRO A 19 22.58 -49.43 11.08
CA PRO A 19 23.65 -50.06 11.83
C PRO A 19 25.00 -49.61 11.29
N LEU A 20 25.88 -49.19 12.20
CA LEU A 20 27.23 -48.76 11.90
C LEU A 20 28.18 -49.96 11.96
N PRO A 21 29.23 -49.99 11.11
CA PRO A 21 30.15 -51.13 11.00
C PRO A 21 30.92 -51.42 12.30
N ALA A 22 30.98 -50.47 13.24
CA ALA A 22 31.61 -50.62 14.55
C ALA A 22 30.64 -51.09 15.67
N GLY A 23 29.44 -51.58 15.32
CA GLY A 23 28.48 -52.15 16.28
C GLY A 23 27.54 -51.13 16.97
N GLY A 24 27.52 -49.88 16.52
CA GLY A 24 26.56 -48.86 16.95
C GLY A 24 25.33 -48.79 16.04
N VAL A 25 24.30 -48.05 16.46
CA VAL A 25 23.13 -47.74 15.62
C VAL A 25 23.00 -46.23 15.50
N GLN A 26 23.03 -45.71 14.27
CA GLN A 26 22.68 -44.33 13.97
C GLN A 26 21.17 -44.24 13.82
N MET A 27 20.52 -43.34 14.58
CA MET A 27 19.08 -43.10 14.49
C MET A 27 18.84 -41.77 13.79
N GLU A 28 18.14 -41.82 12.67
CA GLU A 28 17.74 -40.62 11.91
C GLU A 28 16.22 -40.52 11.87
N THR A 29 15.67 -39.43 12.38
CA THR A 29 14.22 -39.17 12.35
C THR A 29 13.90 -38.17 11.26
N PHE A 30 13.22 -38.63 10.21
CA PHE A 30 12.70 -37.77 9.16
C PHE A 30 11.36 -37.16 9.58
N LEU A 31 11.31 -35.83 9.65
CA LEU A 31 10.11 -35.05 9.97
C LEU A 31 9.55 -34.44 8.67
N PRO A 32 8.42 -34.92 8.13
CA PRO A 32 7.84 -34.35 6.91
C PRO A 32 7.10 -33.05 7.25
N TRP A 33 7.83 -31.93 7.34
CA TRP A 33 7.29 -30.62 7.68
C TRP A 33 7.42 -29.63 6.51
N THR A 34 6.40 -28.81 6.31
CA THR A 34 6.39 -27.78 5.25
C THR A 34 6.27 -26.40 5.87
N LEU A 35 7.18 -25.50 5.46
CA LEU A 35 7.08 -24.08 5.79
C LEU A 35 6.04 -23.41 4.90
N VAL A 36 4.94 -22.95 5.52
CA VAL A 36 3.90 -22.21 4.80
C VAL A 36 4.38 -20.77 4.58
N ARG A 37 4.38 -20.30 3.33
CA ARG A 37 4.75 -18.93 2.97
C ARG A 37 3.80 -17.93 3.64
N ARG A 38 4.36 -17.02 4.45
CA ARG A 38 3.60 -15.96 5.12
C ARG A 38 3.81 -14.61 4.45
N GLY A 39 2.90 -13.68 4.70
CA GLY A 39 3.20 -12.25 4.58
C GLY A 39 4.32 -11.91 5.57
N LEU A 40 5.51 -11.61 5.04
CA LEU A 40 6.67 -11.24 5.83
C LEU A 40 6.63 -9.73 6.06
N LYS A 41 6.54 -9.30 7.31
CA LYS A 41 6.93 -7.93 7.66
C LYS A 41 8.44 -7.95 7.85
N LYS A 42 9.19 -7.41 6.89
CA LYS A 42 10.63 -7.23 7.03
C LYS A 42 10.87 -6.36 8.26
N GLN A 43 11.58 -6.89 9.24
CA GLN A 43 12.01 -6.16 10.42
C GLN A 43 13.53 -6.15 10.41
N VAL A 44 14.10 -4.95 10.32
CA VAL A 44 15.54 -4.76 10.49
C VAL A 44 15.79 -4.86 11.99
N ILE A 45 16.44 -5.94 12.42
CA ILE A 45 16.87 -6.12 13.82
C ILE A 45 18.29 -5.59 13.88
N THR A 46 18.45 -4.41 14.44
CA THR A 46 19.77 -3.85 14.74
C THR A 46 20.42 -4.68 15.85
N PRO A 47 21.72 -5.02 15.78
CA PRO A 47 22.42 -5.67 16.89
C PRO A 47 22.28 -4.88 18.20
N LEU A 48 22.30 -5.58 19.34
CA LEU A 48 22.07 -5.00 20.68
C LEU A 48 23.00 -3.81 20.99
N ASP A 49 24.24 -3.84 20.49
CA ASP A 49 25.28 -2.82 20.71
C ASP A 49 25.42 -1.84 19.54
N ALA A 50 24.36 -1.66 18.74
CA ALA A 50 24.42 -0.77 17.60
C ALA A 50 24.69 0.69 18.02
N PRO A 51 25.64 1.38 17.37
CA PRO A 51 25.85 2.81 17.58
C PRO A 51 24.54 3.59 17.40
N ARG A 52 24.25 4.54 18.30
CA ARG A 52 23.02 5.36 18.27
C ARG A 52 22.83 6.08 16.92
N GLU A 53 23.92 6.46 16.28
CA GLU A 53 23.95 7.07 14.94
C GLU A 53 23.19 6.26 13.89
N PHE A 54 23.24 4.92 13.96
CA PHE A 54 22.52 4.05 13.02
C PHE A 54 21.00 4.09 13.23
N LEU A 55 20.56 4.25 14.48
CA LEU A 55 19.14 4.39 14.81
C LEU A 55 18.61 5.75 14.34
N ASP A 56 19.38 6.82 14.55
CA ASP A 56 19.02 8.17 14.12
C ASP A 56 18.95 8.29 12.59
N GLU A 57 19.90 7.66 11.87
CA GLU A 57 19.88 7.59 10.41
C GLU A 57 18.67 6.80 9.90
N ALA A 58 18.38 5.63 10.49
CA ALA A 58 17.23 4.83 10.12
C ALA A 58 15.89 5.54 10.39
N LEU A 59 15.81 6.32 11.48
CA LEU A 59 14.65 7.17 11.78
C LEU A 59 14.51 8.30 10.76
N ARG A 60 15.60 8.97 10.39
CA ARG A 60 15.60 10.01 9.34
C ARG A 60 15.20 9.45 7.98
N GLU A 61 15.76 8.33 7.55
CA GLU A 61 15.36 7.68 6.30
C GLU A 61 13.87 7.33 6.30
N ARG A 62 13.36 6.85 7.43
CA ARG A 62 11.93 6.53 7.57
C ARG A 62 11.07 7.79 7.49
N GLN A 63 11.45 8.87 8.17
CA GLN A 63 10.75 10.15 8.11
C GLN A 63 10.77 10.73 6.70
N VAL A 64 11.91 10.71 6.01
CA VAL A 64 12.04 11.16 4.62
C VAL A 64 11.17 10.33 3.70
N ARG A 65 11.12 9.00 3.87
CA ARG A 65 10.22 8.13 3.09
C ARG A 65 8.75 8.40 3.37
N GLU A 66 8.38 8.65 4.62
CA GLU A 66 7.00 8.98 5.00
C GLU A 66 6.60 10.37 4.45
N MET A 67 7.50 11.35 4.43
CA MET A 67 7.27 12.67 3.83
C MET A 67 7.24 12.62 2.29
N ALA A 68 8.05 11.76 1.66
CA ALA A 68 8.11 11.62 0.21
C ALA A 68 6.94 10.81 -0.38
N GLN A 69 6.18 10.09 0.45
CA GLN A 69 4.97 9.43 -0.01
C GLN A 69 3.83 10.45 -0.07
N ASP A 70 3.34 10.73 -1.28
CA ASP A 70 2.10 11.51 -1.40
C ASP A 70 1.02 10.81 -0.57
N THR A 71 0.47 11.53 0.39
CA THR A 71 -0.65 11.01 1.16
C THR A 71 -1.81 10.74 0.18
N PRO A 72 -2.61 9.67 0.40
CA PRO A 72 -3.79 9.42 -0.43
C PRO A 72 -4.72 10.64 -0.55
N LEU A 73 -4.75 11.48 0.49
CA LEU A 73 -5.48 12.74 0.49
C LEU A 73 -4.89 13.76 -0.49
N MET A 74 -3.57 13.94 -0.52
CA MET A 74 -2.91 14.88 -1.43
C MET A 74 -3.17 14.50 -2.89
N ARG A 75 -3.15 13.20 -3.21
CA ARG A 75 -3.53 12.70 -4.54
C ARG A 75 -4.99 12.97 -4.87
N ALA A 76 -5.88 12.76 -3.91
CA ALA A 76 -7.32 13.02 -4.10
C ALA A 76 -7.59 14.51 -4.34
N LEU A 77 -6.92 15.41 -3.62
CA LEU A 77 -6.99 16.86 -3.83
C LEU A 77 -6.49 17.24 -5.24
N GLY A 78 -5.34 16.71 -5.66
CA GLY A 78 -4.81 16.94 -7.00
C GLY A 78 -5.77 16.51 -8.11
N LEU A 79 -6.38 15.32 -7.97
CA LEU A 79 -7.40 14.84 -8.92
C LEU A 79 -8.65 15.71 -8.91
N ALA A 80 -9.12 16.14 -7.75
CA ALA A 80 -10.30 16.99 -7.64
C ALA A 80 -10.12 18.31 -8.40
N HIS A 81 -8.99 19.00 -8.21
CA HIS A 81 -8.67 20.22 -8.94
C HIS A 81 -8.44 19.97 -10.44
N HIS A 82 -7.82 18.84 -10.80
CA HIS A 82 -7.65 18.47 -12.20
C HIS A 82 -9.00 18.27 -12.92
N TRP A 83 -9.91 17.52 -12.31
CA TRP A 83 -11.25 17.30 -12.86
C TRP A 83 -12.06 18.59 -12.92
N GLN A 84 -11.96 19.47 -11.93
CA GLN A 84 -12.60 20.78 -11.98
C GLN A 84 -12.10 21.59 -13.17
N ARG A 85 -10.77 21.65 -13.35
CA ARG A 85 -10.17 22.32 -14.51
C ARG A 85 -10.62 21.72 -15.84
N LEU A 86 -10.77 20.39 -15.93
CA LEU A 86 -11.27 19.74 -17.14
C LEU A 86 -12.73 20.10 -17.47
N LEU A 87 -13.57 20.31 -16.45
CA LEU A 87 -14.94 20.79 -16.61
C LEU A 87 -14.96 22.26 -17.01
N ASP A 88 -14.12 23.09 -16.39
CA ASP A 88 -14.01 24.52 -16.68
C ASP A 88 -13.50 24.76 -18.12
N GLU A 89 -12.57 23.92 -18.60
CA GLU A 89 -12.07 23.92 -19.97
C GLU A 89 -13.06 23.31 -20.99
N GLY A 90 -14.21 22.78 -20.54
CA GLY A 90 -15.20 22.12 -21.40
C GLY A 90 -14.73 20.81 -22.02
N ARG A 91 -13.62 20.23 -21.56
CA ARG A 91 -13.07 18.96 -22.06
C ARG A 91 -13.91 17.77 -21.64
N PHE A 92 -14.66 17.91 -20.56
CA PHE A 92 -15.70 17.01 -20.11
C PHE A 92 -16.97 17.82 -19.89
N SER A 93 -18.11 17.23 -20.26
CA SER A 93 -19.43 17.86 -20.12
C SER A 93 -20.00 17.75 -18.71
N SER A 94 -19.58 16.72 -17.97
CA SER A 94 -20.23 16.33 -16.72
C SER A 94 -19.36 15.43 -15.85
N MET A 95 -19.66 15.41 -14.55
CA MET A 95 -19.02 14.49 -13.60
C MET A 95 -19.27 13.01 -13.95
N THR A 96 -20.40 12.71 -14.59
CA THR A 96 -20.74 11.37 -15.10
C THR A 96 -19.76 10.88 -16.15
N GLU A 97 -19.32 11.78 -17.04
CA GLU A 97 -18.36 11.46 -18.09
C GLU A 97 -16.97 11.21 -17.50
N ILE A 98 -16.57 12.01 -16.51
CA ILE A 98 -15.33 11.82 -15.75
C ILE A 98 -15.36 10.48 -14.99
N ALA A 99 -16.47 10.18 -14.31
CA ALA A 99 -16.62 8.92 -13.57
C ALA A 99 -16.51 7.69 -14.49
N ALA A 100 -17.11 7.76 -15.68
CA ALA A 100 -17.01 6.71 -16.70
C ALA A 100 -15.57 6.57 -17.25
N ALA A 101 -14.89 7.68 -17.52
CA ALA A 101 -13.52 7.70 -18.02
C ALA A 101 -12.52 7.12 -17.01
N GLU A 102 -12.74 7.36 -15.72
CA GLU A 102 -11.89 6.89 -14.62
C GLU A 102 -12.31 5.51 -14.09
N GLY A 103 -13.45 4.95 -14.54
CA GLY A 103 -13.96 3.66 -14.09
C GLY A 103 -14.40 3.64 -12.63
N ILE A 104 -14.88 4.78 -12.11
CA ILE A 104 -15.33 4.95 -10.73
C ILE A 104 -16.84 5.23 -10.66
N ASP A 105 -17.43 4.96 -9.51
CA ASP A 105 -18.84 5.31 -9.26
C ASP A 105 -19.04 6.83 -9.21
N LEU A 106 -20.15 7.32 -9.76
CA LEU A 106 -20.50 8.75 -9.76
C LEU A 106 -20.54 9.35 -8.35
N GLY A 107 -21.04 8.60 -7.37
CA GLY A 107 -21.07 9.03 -5.99
C GLY A 107 -19.67 9.19 -5.39
N GLN A 108 -18.70 8.41 -5.85
CA GLN A 108 -17.29 8.55 -5.45
C GLN A 108 -16.62 9.72 -6.17
N ALA A 109 -16.81 9.85 -7.49
CA ALA A 109 -16.33 10.98 -8.26
C ALA A 109 -16.82 12.32 -7.68
N SER A 110 -18.11 12.39 -7.34
CA SER A 110 -18.74 13.56 -6.74
C SER A 110 -18.24 13.87 -5.33
N LYS A 111 -17.84 12.86 -4.54
CA LYS A 111 -17.22 13.09 -3.22
C LYS A 111 -15.82 13.65 -3.37
N MET A 112 -15.04 13.11 -4.31
CA MET A 112 -13.69 13.59 -4.58
C MET A 112 -13.71 15.01 -5.15
N SER A 113 -14.60 15.34 -6.09
CA SER A 113 -14.67 16.68 -6.66
C SER A 113 -14.97 17.78 -5.63
N ARG A 114 -15.70 17.46 -4.56
CA ARG A 114 -15.94 18.39 -3.44
C ARG A 114 -14.66 18.79 -2.70
N LEU A 115 -13.60 17.97 -2.76
CA LEU A 115 -12.32 18.31 -2.14
C LEU A 115 -11.69 19.57 -2.76
N ALA A 116 -11.98 19.86 -4.04
CA ALA A 116 -11.49 21.06 -4.70
C ALA A 116 -12.17 22.35 -4.20
N GLN A 117 -13.31 22.23 -3.50
CA GLN A 117 -14.02 23.35 -2.88
C GLN A 117 -13.58 23.60 -1.43
N LEU A 118 -12.62 22.82 -0.93
CA LEU A 118 -12.12 23.00 0.42
C LEU A 118 -11.35 24.32 0.53
N ALA A 119 -11.56 25.04 1.63
CA ALA A 119 -10.84 26.28 1.88
C ALA A 119 -9.32 26.00 2.02
N PRO A 120 -8.45 26.88 1.49
CA PRO A 120 -7.00 26.65 1.46
C PRO A 120 -6.38 26.52 2.86
N ASP A 121 -6.92 27.24 3.84
CA ASP A 121 -6.55 27.14 5.25
C ASP A 121 -6.83 25.75 5.84
N LEU A 122 -7.92 25.09 5.43
CA LEU A 122 -8.23 23.73 5.83
C LEU A 122 -7.28 22.73 5.18
N ILE A 123 -6.93 22.92 3.90
CA ILE A 123 -5.94 22.08 3.21
C ILE A 123 -4.58 22.18 3.91
N GLU A 124 -4.15 23.40 4.23
CA GLU A 124 -2.88 23.64 4.93
C GLU A 124 -2.89 23.04 6.34
N ALA A 125 -3.97 23.22 7.10
CA ALA A 125 -4.11 22.63 8.43
C ALA A 125 -4.10 21.09 8.39
N ILE A 126 -4.67 20.45 7.37
CA ILE A 126 -4.59 19.00 7.20
C ILE A 126 -3.18 18.56 6.77
N ALA A 127 -2.53 19.30 5.87
CA ALA A 127 -1.17 19.00 5.41
C ALA A 127 -0.14 19.08 6.55
N LEU A 128 -0.33 20.04 7.47
CA LEU A 128 0.50 20.21 8.67
C LEU A 128 0.09 19.27 9.82
N GLY A 129 -0.89 18.39 9.62
CA GLY A 129 -1.37 17.46 10.64
C GLY A 129 -2.08 18.12 11.83
N ARG A 130 -2.51 19.39 11.68
CA ARG A 130 -3.26 20.14 12.71
C ARG A 130 -4.73 19.72 12.79
N LEU A 131 -5.25 19.12 11.71
CA LEU A 131 -6.58 18.53 11.64
C LEU A 131 -6.47 17.04 11.34
N GLU A 132 -6.93 16.19 12.27
CA GLU A 132 -7.13 14.77 12.01
C GLU A 132 -8.44 14.57 11.25
N VAL A 133 -8.34 14.24 9.96
CA VAL A 133 -9.49 13.79 9.19
C VAL A 133 -9.79 12.36 9.62
N TRP A 134 -10.94 12.14 10.27
CA TRP A 134 -11.39 10.79 10.65
C TRP A 134 -11.40 9.88 9.42
N ARG A 135 -10.44 8.94 9.34
CA ARG A 135 -10.41 7.88 8.32
C ARG A 135 -11.52 6.89 8.65
N GLY A 136 -12.74 7.28 8.30
CA GLY A 136 -13.91 6.42 8.47
C GLY A 136 -13.69 5.07 7.83
N SER A 137 -13.92 4.03 8.63
CA SER A 137 -13.90 2.65 8.22
C SER A 137 -14.77 2.46 6.98
N LYS A 138 -14.19 1.86 5.94
CA LYS A 138 -14.85 1.35 4.71
C LYS A 138 -14.87 2.29 3.49
N ILE A 139 -13.72 2.88 3.13
CA ILE A 139 -13.35 2.93 1.69
C ILE A 139 -12.92 1.50 1.34
N ARG A 140 -13.85 0.70 0.82
CA ARG A 140 -13.62 -0.72 0.49
C ARG A 140 -12.84 -0.78 -0.83
N THR A 141 -11.72 -1.51 -0.81
CA THR A 141 -10.88 -1.98 -1.95
C THR A 141 -9.91 -0.98 -2.62
N PRO A 142 -8.83 -1.46 -3.28
CA PRO A 142 -7.48 -0.90 -3.18
C PRO A 142 -7.27 0.27 -4.15
N TRP A 143 -7.05 1.47 -3.63
CA TRP A 143 -6.78 2.64 -4.46
C TRP A 143 -5.28 2.72 -4.82
N ILE A 144 -5.03 2.85 -6.14
CA ILE A 144 -3.77 3.23 -6.82
C ILE A 144 -2.73 2.09 -6.91
N GLY A 145 -3.05 1.08 -7.72
CA GLY A 145 -2.05 0.15 -8.27
C GLY A 145 -1.74 0.38 -9.76
N VAL A 146 -2.65 1.00 -10.52
CA VAL A 146 -2.47 1.21 -11.95
C VAL A 146 -3.25 2.46 -12.37
N LEU A 147 -2.57 3.61 -12.44
CA LEU A 147 -3.07 4.77 -13.19
C LEU A 147 -1.93 5.24 -14.09
N ARG A 148 -1.83 4.56 -15.24
CA ARG A 148 -1.06 5.04 -16.38
C ARG A 148 -1.87 6.19 -16.97
N LEU A 149 -1.45 7.42 -16.68
CA LEU A 149 -1.86 8.61 -17.40
C LEU A 149 -1.64 8.35 -18.90
N ARG A 150 -2.73 8.07 -19.60
CA ARG A 150 -2.76 8.12 -21.06
C ARG A 150 -3.83 9.13 -21.47
N VAL A 151 -3.65 10.36 -21.02
CA VAL A 151 -4.27 11.51 -21.68
C VAL A 151 -3.48 11.72 -22.97
N ARG A 152 -3.88 11.01 -24.02
CA ARG A 152 -3.49 11.36 -25.38
C ARG A 152 -4.10 12.74 -25.64
N PHE A 153 -3.27 13.77 -25.65
CA PHE A 153 -3.58 15.01 -26.36
C PHE A 153 -3.86 14.62 -27.81
N SER A 154 -5.13 14.66 -28.22
CA SER A 154 -5.49 14.63 -29.63
C SER A 154 -5.78 16.07 -30.03
N PRO A 155 -4.93 16.72 -30.85
CA PRO A 155 -5.11 18.11 -31.27
C PRO A 155 -6.16 18.26 -32.39
N ALA A 156 -7.04 17.29 -32.60
CA ALA A 156 -7.83 17.17 -33.83
C ALA A 156 -9.26 17.75 -33.78
N LEU A 157 -9.58 18.63 -32.82
CA LEU A 157 -10.88 19.31 -32.76
C LEU A 157 -10.73 20.83 -32.52
N MET A 158 -9.78 21.43 -33.22
CA MET A 158 -9.68 22.87 -33.39
C MET A 158 -9.72 23.16 -34.90
N CYS A 159 -10.88 22.90 -35.50
CA CYS A 159 -11.33 23.39 -36.80
C CYS A 159 -12.76 22.88 -37.02
N LEU A 160 -13.74 23.61 -36.50
CA LEU A 160 -15.01 24.01 -37.13
C LEU A 160 -15.88 24.72 -36.09
#